data_AF-A0A8H5NYL1-F1
#
_entry.id   AF-A0A8H5NYL1-F1
#
_cell.length_a   1.000
_cell.length_b   1.000
_cell.length_c   1.000
_cell.angle_alpha   90.00
_cell.angle_beta   90.00
_cell.angle_gamma   90.00
#
_symmetry.space_group_name_H-M   'P 1'
#
loop_
_entity.id
_entity.type
_entity.pdbx_description
1 polymer ?
#
loop_
_entity_poly.entity_id
_entity_poly.type
_entity_poly.pdbx_seq_one_letter_code
_entity_poly.pdbx_strand_id
1 'polypeptide(L)'
;MSSTLLPFMLATDLADCLVRKDVPFRETHRISRRCVAKSGKQGIPMNELSLEQAIDGRFEEDVSHLFDYERSVEMRAAKGGCGRDCVLEQINVLKAMLAWSGFTAESLKETFFVRNIKATRTIDS
;
A
#
# COMPACT_ATOMS: atom_id res chain seq x y z
N MET A 1 0.28 -8.35 -10.78
CA MET A 1 -0.38 -7.49 -9.78
C MET A 1 -0.16 -6.01 -10.09
N SER A 2 1.04 -5.60 -10.53
CA SER A 2 1.36 -4.19 -10.78
C SER A 2 0.49 -3.47 -11.83
N SER A 3 -0.09 -4.19 -12.80
CA SER A 3 -0.98 -3.60 -13.83
C SER A 3 -2.33 -3.10 -13.30
N THR A 4 -2.69 -3.43 -12.06
CA THR A 4 -3.92 -2.94 -11.40
C THR A 4 -3.68 -1.64 -10.62
N LEU A 5 -2.44 -1.15 -10.58
CA LEU A 5 -2.11 0.10 -9.89
C LEU A 5 -2.58 1.31 -10.69
N LEU A 6 -3.44 2.12 -10.07
CA LEU A 6 -4.09 3.28 -10.67
C LEU A 6 -3.58 4.58 -10.02
N PRO A 7 -3.28 5.63 -10.80
CA PRO A 7 -2.67 6.85 -10.28
C PRO A 7 -3.44 7.55 -9.15
N PHE A 8 -4.77 7.47 -9.14
CA PHE A 8 -5.58 8.08 -8.07
C PHE A 8 -5.35 7.44 -6.69
N MET A 9 -4.79 6.22 -6.61
CA MET A 9 -4.44 5.60 -5.33
C MET A 9 -3.37 6.39 -4.57
N LEU A 10 -2.56 7.17 -5.29
CA LEU A 10 -1.52 8.04 -4.73
C LEU A 10 -2.04 9.44 -4.33
N ALA A 11 -3.35 9.70 -4.42
CA ALA A 11 -3.94 10.98 -4.05
C ALA A 11 -3.77 11.31 -2.55
N THR A 12 -3.72 10.29 -1.71
CA THR A 12 -3.45 10.47 -0.27
C THR A 12 -1.99 10.86 -0.05
N ASP A 13 -1.06 10.24 -0.77
CA ASP A 13 0.37 10.54 -0.65
C ASP A 13 0.67 11.97 -1.11
N LEU A 14 -0.05 12.46 -2.12
CA LEU A 14 -0.02 13.88 -2.52
C LEU A 14 -0.43 14.81 -1.36
N ALA A 15 -1.48 14.45 -0.62
CA ALA A 15 -1.92 15.24 0.54
C ALA A 15 -0.89 15.18 1.68
N ASP A 16 -0.31 14.01 1.94
CA ASP A 16 0.71 13.80 2.98
C ASP A 16 1.98 14.59 2.68
N CYS A 17 2.39 14.71 1.41
CA CYS A 17 3.52 15.54 1.02
C CYS A 17 3.31 17.02 1.38
N LEU A 18 2.09 17.54 1.22
CA LEU A 18 1.77 18.91 1.63
C LEU A 18 1.70 19.05 3.16
N VAL A 19 1.23 18.02 3.87
CA VAL A 19 1.21 18.01 5.35
C VAL A 19 2.65 18.09 5.89
N ARG A 20 3.59 17.37 5.26
CA ARG A 20 5.03 17.45 5.59
C ARG A 20 5.64 18.83 5.33
N LYS A 21 5.01 19.66 4.49
CA LYS A 21 5.37 21.07 4.25
C LYS A 21 4.59 22.04 5.15
N ASP A 22 4.07 21.56 6.27
CA ASP A 22 3.32 22.36 7.26
C ASP A 22 1.98 22.94 6.75
N VAL A 23 1.41 22.36 5.68
CA VAL A 23 0.07 22.74 5.21
C VAL A 23 -0.99 22.01 6.05
N PRO A 24 -1.99 22.72 6.62
CA PRO A 24 -3.04 22.08 7.41
C PRO A 24 -3.78 20.99 6.62
N PHE A 25 -4.02 19.85 7.25
CA PHE A 25 -4.64 18.66 6.62
C PHE A 25 -5.94 18.97 5.85
N ARG A 26 -6.78 19.86 6.39
CA ARG A 26 -8.02 20.27 5.72
C ARG A 26 -7.75 20.85 4.33
N GLU A 27 -6.69 21.66 4.20
CA GLU A 27 -6.33 22.28 2.92
C GLU A 27 -5.64 21.28 1.98
N THR A 28 -4.75 20.43 2.50
CA THR A 28 -4.08 19.39 1.68
C THR A 28 -5.08 18.42 1.07
N HIS A 29 -6.07 17.98 1.85
CA HIS A 29 -7.16 17.13 1.38
C HIS A 29 -8.04 17.85 0.33
N ARG A 30 -8.24 19.18 0.46
CA ARG A 30 -8.97 19.98 -0.53
C ARG A 30 -8.20 20.13 -1.84
N ILE A 31 -6.88 20.31 -1.76
CA ILE A 31 -5.97 20.34 -2.91
C ILE A 31 -5.99 18.98 -3.62
N SER A 32 -5.75 17.88 -2.90
CA SER A 32 -5.76 16.52 -3.47
C SER A 32 -7.09 16.16 -4.15
N ARG A 33 -8.24 16.47 -3.53
CA ARG A 33 -9.55 16.25 -4.17
C ARG A 33 -9.72 17.04 -5.46
N ARG A 34 -9.22 18.28 -5.53
CA ARG A 34 -9.24 19.07 -6.77
C ARG A 34 -8.38 18.40 -7.85
N CYS A 35 -7.26 17.76 -7.50
CA CYS A 35 -6.39 17.05 -8.46
C CYS A 35 -7.14 15.88 -9.09
N VAL A 36 -7.75 15.03 -8.26
CA VAL A 36 -8.55 13.90 -8.72
C VAL A 36 -9.72 14.36 -9.60
N ALA A 37 -10.43 15.41 -9.19
CA ALA A 37 -11.54 15.95 -9.96
C ALA A 37 -11.10 16.55 -11.31
N LYS A 38 -9.95 17.21 -11.37
CA LYS A 38 -9.39 17.78 -12.61
C LYS A 38 -8.95 16.68 -13.58
N SER A 39 -8.22 15.68 -13.08
CA SER A 39 -7.84 14.49 -13.83
C SER A 39 -9.07 13.80 -14.45
N GLY A 40 -10.12 13.57 -13.65
CA GLY A 40 -11.36 12.98 -14.14
C GLY A 40 -12.10 13.82 -15.19
N LYS A 41 -12.09 15.15 -15.07
CA LYS A 41 -12.71 16.05 -16.06
C LYS A 41 -11.96 16.10 -17.39
N GLN A 42 -10.63 16.02 -17.35
CA GLN A 42 -9.78 16.08 -18.55
C GLN A 42 -9.58 14.72 -19.20
N GLY A 43 -9.88 13.62 -18.50
CA GLY A 43 -9.60 12.27 -18.98
C GLY A 43 -8.10 11.94 -19.00
N ILE A 44 -7.29 12.69 -18.25
CA ILE A 44 -5.83 12.56 -18.17
C ILE A 44 -5.49 11.96 -16.81
N PRO A 45 -4.59 10.96 -16.72
CA PRO A 45 -4.23 10.36 -15.45
C PRO A 45 -3.48 11.35 -14.55
N MET A 46 -3.59 11.16 -13.23
CA MET A 46 -3.16 12.17 -12.25
C MET A 46 -1.64 12.43 -12.27
N ASN A 47 -0.83 11.45 -12.69
CA ASN A 47 0.63 11.55 -12.87
C ASN A 47 1.05 12.35 -14.11
N GLU A 48 0.13 12.60 -15.04
CA GLU A 48 0.37 13.39 -16.26
C GLU A 48 -0.18 14.82 -16.13
N LEU A 49 -0.75 15.18 -14.97
CA LEU A 49 -1.11 16.56 -14.68
C LEU A 49 0.16 17.40 -14.59
N SER A 50 0.33 18.37 -15.50
CA SER A 50 1.50 19.25 -15.49
C SER A 50 1.51 20.17 -14.27
N LEU A 51 2.70 20.59 -13.84
CA LEU A 51 2.87 21.62 -12.81
C LEU A 51 2.25 22.96 -13.22
N GLU A 52 2.19 23.25 -14.52
CA GLU A 52 1.55 24.47 -15.05
C GLU A 52 0.02 24.43 -14.89
N GLN A 53 -0.54 23.23 -14.72
CA GLN A 53 -1.91 22.99 -14.32
C GLN A 53 -2.08 22.93 -12.79
N ALA A 54 -1.04 23.26 -12.02
CA ALA A 54 -1.00 23.13 -10.57
C ALA A 54 -2.20 23.80 -9.91
N ILE A 55 -2.81 23.03 -9.02
CA ILE A 55 -3.95 23.44 -8.22
C ILE A 55 -3.52 24.37 -7.08
N ASP A 56 -2.22 24.42 -6.80
CA ASP A 56 -1.62 25.20 -5.73
C ASP A 56 -0.13 25.49 -6.03
N GLY A 57 0.34 26.72 -5.79
CA GLY A 57 1.73 27.13 -6.03
C GLY A 57 2.76 26.55 -5.05
N ARG A 58 2.33 25.77 -4.06
CA ARG A 58 3.21 25.07 -3.09
C ARG A 58 3.76 23.74 -3.62
N PHE A 59 3.25 23.28 -4.76
CA PHE A 59 3.86 22.18 -5.49
C PHE A 59 5.16 22.70 -6.13
N GLU A 60 6.29 22.14 -5.69
CA GLU A 60 7.60 22.40 -6.30
C GLU A 60 7.71 21.65 -7.63
N GLU A 61 8.75 21.98 -8.41
CA GLU A 61 9.02 21.65 -9.81
C GLU A 61 8.85 20.18 -10.23
N ASP A 62 8.69 19.24 -9.30
CA ASP A 62 8.51 17.84 -9.65
C ASP A 62 7.50 17.09 -8.76
N VAL A 63 6.21 17.26 -9.06
CA VAL A 63 5.11 16.42 -8.52
C VAL A 63 5.19 14.99 -9.08
N SER A 64 5.93 14.75 -10.17
CA SER A 64 6.01 13.42 -10.80
C SER A 64 6.68 12.39 -9.89
N HIS A 65 7.64 12.81 -9.06
CA HIS A 65 8.28 11.98 -8.04
C HIS A 65 7.34 11.49 -6.92
N LEU A 66 6.12 12.03 -6.85
CA LEU A 66 5.09 11.54 -5.92
C LEU A 66 4.33 10.33 -6.47
N PHE A 67 4.45 10.05 -7.77
CA PHE A 67 3.76 8.95 -8.43
C PHE A 67 4.58 7.66 -8.46
N ASP A 68 5.19 7.33 -7.33
CA ASP A 68 5.99 6.11 -7.12
C ASP A 68 5.29 5.19 -6.11
N TYR A 69 4.85 4.03 -6.59
CA TYR A 69 4.14 3.04 -5.78
C TYR A 69 5.06 2.33 -4.78
N GLU A 70 6.34 2.14 -5.09
CA GLU A 70 7.29 1.54 -4.14
C GLU A 70 7.52 2.51 -2.98
N ARG A 71 7.76 3.78 -3.31
CA ARG A 71 7.86 4.84 -2.30
C ARG A 71 6.60 4.96 -1.45
N SER A 72 5.42 4.86 -2.05
CA SER A 72 4.13 4.90 -1.34
C SER A 72 4.06 3.84 -0.23
N VAL A 73 4.46 2.61 -0.56
CA VAL A 73 4.48 1.50 0.40
C VAL A 73 5.54 1.73 1.48
N GLU A 74 6.75 2.13 1.10
CA GLU A 74 7.84 2.35 2.06
C GLU A 74 7.55 3.49 3.04
N MET A 75 6.78 4.51 2.65
CA MET A 75 6.36 5.56 3.58
C MET A 75 5.44 5.07 4.70
N ARG A 76 4.84 3.88 4.57
CA ARG A 76 4.00 3.26 5.61
C ARG A 76 4.86 2.50 6.63
N ALA A 77 5.84 3.21 7.20
CA ALA A 77 6.84 2.71 8.14
C ALA A 77 6.42 2.81 9.63
N ALA A 78 5.20 3.27 9.92
CA ALA A 78 4.66 3.20 11.29
C ALA A 78 4.47 1.74 11.71
N LYS A 79 4.59 1.45 13.02
CA LYS A 79 4.44 0.09 13.55
C LYS A 79 3.15 -0.57 13.06
N GLY A 80 3.28 -1.77 12.49
CA GLY A 80 2.16 -2.51 11.88
C GLY A 80 1.79 -2.07 10.45
N GLY A 81 2.54 -1.15 9.86
CA GLY A 81 2.38 -0.71 8.48
C GLY A 81 2.88 -1.74 7.46
N CYS A 82 2.75 -1.39 6.17
CA CYS A 82 3.14 -2.22 5.04
C CYS A 82 4.53 -1.91 4.47
N GLY A 83 5.27 -0.96 5.05
CA GLY A 83 6.66 -0.72 4.68
C GLY A 83 7.51 -1.97 4.89
N ARG A 84 8.56 -2.14 4.08
CA ARG A 84 9.34 -3.38 4.06
C ARG A 84 9.90 -3.74 5.44
N ASP A 85 10.43 -2.74 6.14
CA ASP A 85 10.98 -2.93 7.49
C ASP A 85 9.91 -3.39 8.48
N CYS A 86 8.70 -2.84 8.41
CA CYS A 86 7.57 -3.26 9.25
C CYS A 86 7.11 -4.68 8.94
N VAL A 87 7.12 -5.09 7.67
CA VAL A 87 6.77 -6.46 7.28
C VAL A 87 7.85 -7.45 7.75
N LEU A 88 9.13 -7.08 7.66
CA LEU A 88 10.22 -7.89 8.18
C LEU A 88 10.16 -8.02 9.71
N GLU A 89 9.83 -6.94 10.43
CA GLU A 89 9.57 -6.98 11.87
C GLU A 89 8.43 -7.96 12.19
N GLN A 90 7.29 -7.86 11.48
CA GLN A 90 6.15 -8.76 11.65
C GLN A 90 6.51 -10.22 11.41
N ILE A 91 7.28 -10.52 10.36
CA ILE A 91 7.77 -11.88 10.05
C ILE A 91 8.60 -12.42 11.22
N ASN A 92 9.50 -11.61 11.78
CA ASN A 92 10.35 -12.03 12.90
C ASN A 92 9.53 -12.29 14.16
N VAL A 93 8.57 -11.41 14.48
CA VAL A 93 7.65 -11.61 15.62
C VAL A 93 6.87 -12.91 15.45
N LEU A 94 6.28 -13.16 14.27
CA LEU A 94 5.51 -14.37 14.03
C LEU A 94 6.36 -15.65 14.10
N LYS A 95 7.59 -15.62 13.59
CA LYS A 95 8.54 -16.74 13.73
C LYS A 95 8.84 -17.05 15.20
N ALA A 96 9.03 -16.02 16.03
CA ALA A 96 9.26 -16.21 17.45
C ALA A 96 8.01 -16.81 18.14
N MET A 97 6.80 -16.34 17.79
CA MET A 97 5.55 -16.85 18.35
C MET A 97 5.29 -18.32 17.98
N LEU A 98 5.58 -18.72 16.74
CA LEU A 98 5.47 -20.11 16.29
C LEU A 98 6.47 -21.01 17.03
N ALA A 99 7.72 -20.57 17.16
CA ALA A 99 8.75 -21.29 17.90
C ALA A 99 8.37 -21.47 19.38
N TRP A 100 7.81 -20.44 20.01
CA TRP A 100 7.34 -20.51 21.41
C TRP A 100 6.17 -21.47 21.59
N SER A 101 5.28 -21.56 20.60
CA SER A 101 4.08 -22.41 20.64
C SER A 101 4.37 -23.89 20.36
N GLY A 102 5.63 -24.30 20.19
CA GLY A 102 6.02 -25.67 19.83
C GLY A 102 5.62 -26.08 18.41
N PHE A 103 5.18 -25.14 17.57
CA PHE A 103 4.83 -25.39 16.18
C PHE A 103 6.11 -25.32 15.32
N THR A 104 6.74 -26.47 15.11
CA THR A 104 7.91 -26.60 14.22
C THR A 104 7.46 -26.82 12.76
N ALA A 105 8.32 -26.53 11.79
CA ALA A 105 8.02 -26.79 10.38
C ALA A 105 7.67 -28.27 10.09
N GLU A 106 8.16 -29.21 10.92
CA GLU A 106 7.75 -30.63 10.92
C GLU A 106 6.26 -30.83 11.22
N SER A 107 5.66 -30.12 12.19
CA SER A 107 4.25 -30.31 12.58
C SER A 107 3.25 -29.81 11.52
N LEU A 108 3.68 -28.90 10.65
CA LEU A 108 2.88 -28.41 9.52
C LEU A 108 2.75 -29.47 8.41
N LYS A 109 3.76 -30.33 8.21
CA LYS A 109 3.68 -31.41 7.22
C LYS A 109 2.64 -32.48 7.61
N GLU A 110 2.57 -32.84 8.89
CA GLU A 110 1.57 -33.80 9.38
C GLU A 110 0.15 -33.23 9.34
N THR A 111 -0.02 -31.95 9.69
CA THR A 111 -1.35 -31.32 9.73
C THR A 111 -1.96 -31.14 8.34
N PHE A 112 -1.15 -30.84 7.32
CA PHE A 112 -1.60 -30.76 5.92
C PHE A 112 -1.87 -32.15 5.29
N PHE A 113 -1.07 -33.16 5.65
CA PHE A 113 -1.23 -34.52 5.14
C PHE A 113 -2.51 -35.19 5.66
N VAL A 114 -2.83 -35.03 6.95
CA VAL A 114 -4.03 -35.64 7.56
C VAL A 114 -5.33 -35.02 7.03
N ARG A 115 -5.33 -33.73 6.67
CA ARG A 115 -6.51 -33.07 6.09
C ARG A 115 -6.77 -33.47 4.62
N ASN A 116 -5.74 -33.71 3.82
CA ASN A 116 -5.91 -34.11 2.42
C ASN A 116 -6.29 -35.59 2.21
N ILE A 117 -6.03 -36.49 3.17
CA ILE A 117 -6.45 -37.90 3.08
C ILE A 117 -7.97 -38.08 3.33
N LYS A 118 -8.61 -37.20 4.11
CA LYS A 118 -10.06 -37.29 4.36
C LYS A 118 -10.92 -36.79 3.20
N ALA A 119 -10.38 -36.03 2.26
CA ALA A 119 -11.14 -35.46 1.13
C ALA A 119 -11.36 -36.46 -0.02
N THR A 120 -10.60 -37.55 -0.10
CA THR A 120 -10.65 -38.50 -1.23
C THR A 120 -11.40 -39.81 -0.94
N ARG A 121 -12.02 -39.96 0.24
CA ARG A 121 -12.77 -41.18 0.63
C ARG A 121 -14.30 -41.04 0.60
N THR A 122 -14.84 -40.01 -0.06
CA THR A 122 -16.30 -39.74 -0.10
C THR A 122 -16.84 -39.57 -1.51
N ILE A 123 -16.25 -40.27 -2.49
CA ILE A 123 -16.79 -40.39 -3.85
C ILE A 123 -16.64 -41.86 -4.26
N ASP A 124 -17.50 -42.71 -3.70
CA ASP A 124 -17.94 -43.99 -4.28
C ASP A 124 -18.99 -44.60 -3.34
N SER A 125 -20.24 -44.20 -3.57
CA SER A 125 -21.47 -44.90 -3.19
C SER A 125 -22.64 -44.32 -3.96
#